data_AF-A0A7Y4U998-F1
#
_entry.id   AF-A0A7Y4U998-F1
#
_cell.length_a   1.000
_cell.length_b   1.000
_cell.length_c   1.000
_cell.angle_alpha   90.00
_cell.angle_beta   90.00
_cell.angle_gamma   90.00
#
_symmetry.space_group_name_H-M   'P 1'
#
loop_
_entity.id
_entity.type
_entity.pdbx_description
1 polymer ?
#
loop_
_entity_poly.entity_id
_entity_poly.type
_entity_poly.pdbx_seq_one_letter_code
_entity_poly.pdbx_strand_id
1 'polypeptide(L)'
;MSKPCSVCTHPNVEAINAKLLQNLSYREITERFKLSKSAMSRHVTGCVADFLDAGREAAAIKQAVITEESVTEMWQKIKRLVDVADAWLTDPNDPTRYTLDARAEQTSVIYQDATDLGEDGKPKAKRADLQELLDRLAAGGTNVAKVKLPRVDYPKVMLDAARDGAKFLELLAKLRGEFTRPKENLIPLQEKIDWLVKEHGYTQQGALTQLKEWGQDS
;
A
#
# COMPACT_ATOMS: atom_id res chain seq x y z
N MET A 1 -26.10 -27.03 -45.46
CA MET A 1 -24.91 -26.23 -45.08
C MET A 1 -25.40 -24.92 -44.50
N SER A 2 -25.00 -24.58 -43.27
CA SER A 2 -25.36 -23.30 -42.64
C SER A 2 -24.76 -22.15 -43.45
N LYS A 3 -25.54 -21.09 -43.68
CA LYS A 3 -25.06 -19.90 -44.39
C LYS A 3 -23.87 -19.30 -43.62
N PRO A 4 -22.79 -18.87 -44.30
CA PRO A 4 -21.68 -18.20 -43.64
C PRO A 4 -22.18 -16.95 -42.91
N CYS A 5 -21.60 -16.66 -41.75
CA CYS A 5 -21.97 -15.49 -40.96
C CYS A 5 -21.73 -14.22 -41.78
N SER A 6 -22.80 -13.45 -42.04
CA SER A 6 -22.72 -12.24 -42.87
C SER A 6 -21.87 -11.13 -42.26
N VAL A 7 -21.61 -11.18 -40.95
CA VAL A 7 -20.73 -10.23 -40.24
C VAL A 7 -19.26 -10.64 -40.42
N CYS A 8 -18.94 -11.94 -40.37
CA CYS A 8 -17.59 -12.43 -40.63
C CYS A 8 -17.12 -12.13 -42.07
N THR A 9 -18.04 -12.17 -43.03
CA THR A 9 -17.74 -11.86 -44.44
C THR A 9 -17.85 -10.36 -44.75
N HIS A 10 -18.08 -9.50 -43.76
CA HIS A 10 -18.21 -8.07 -43.98
C HIS A 10 -16.83 -7.43 -44.20
N PRO A 11 -16.65 -6.53 -45.19
CA PRO A 11 -15.35 -5.88 -45.47
C PRO A 11 -14.74 -5.17 -44.26
N ASN A 12 -15.60 -4.68 -43.35
CA ASN A 12 -15.20 -3.97 -42.13
C ASN A 12 -15.33 -4.83 -40.86
N VAL A 13 -15.16 -6.15 -40.95
CA VAL A 13 -15.32 -7.06 -39.79
C VAL A 13 -14.43 -6.68 -38.61
N GLU A 14 -13.18 -6.26 -38.86
CA GLU A 14 -12.26 -5.82 -37.81
C GLU A 14 -12.77 -4.57 -37.10
N ALA A 15 -13.27 -3.59 -37.85
CA ALA A 15 -13.84 -2.38 -37.28
C ALA A 15 -15.12 -2.67 -36.46
N ILE A 16 -15.93 -3.63 -36.89
CA ILE A 16 -17.11 -4.09 -36.15
C ILE A 16 -16.68 -4.74 -34.82
N ASN A 17 -15.72 -5.66 -34.86
CA ASN A 17 -15.21 -6.34 -33.67
C ASN A 17 -14.54 -5.36 -32.69
N ALA A 18 -13.78 -4.38 -33.18
CA ALA A 18 -13.20 -3.32 -32.35
C ALA A 18 -14.27 -2.47 -31.65
N LYS A 19 -15.39 -2.20 -32.31
CA LYS A 19 -16.52 -1.46 -31.72
C LYS A 19 -17.27 -2.29 -30.68
N LEU A 20 -17.35 -3.61 -30.86
CA LEU A 20 -17.88 -4.54 -29.85
C LEU A 20 -17.01 -4.58 -28.59
N LEU A 21 -15.68 -4.58 -28.74
CA LEU A 21 -14.74 -4.49 -27.61
C LEU A 21 -14.86 -3.15 -26.84
N GLN A 22 -15.28 -2.08 -27.52
CA GLN A 22 -15.54 -0.76 -26.92
C GLN A 22 -16.91 -0.68 -26.19
N ASN A 23 -17.64 -1.79 -26.08
CA ASN A 23 -18.99 -1.85 -25.49
C ASN A 23 -20.01 -0.87 -26.10
N LEU A 24 -19.86 -0.53 -27.39
CA LEU A 24 -20.88 0.24 -28.11
C LEU A 24 -22.15 -0.59 -28.30
N SER A 25 -23.29 0.10 -28.34
CA SER A 25 -24.57 -0.58 -28.43
C SER A 25 -24.71 -1.30 -29.78
N TYR A 26 -25.37 -2.47 -29.78
CA TYR A 26 -25.65 -3.19 -31.03
C TYR A 26 -26.44 -2.32 -32.01
N ARG A 27 -27.30 -1.43 -31.50
CA ARG A 27 -28.06 -0.48 -32.30
C ARG A 27 -27.13 0.44 -33.09
N GLU A 28 -26.17 1.09 -32.44
CA GLU A 28 -25.23 1.98 -33.13
C GLU A 28 -24.35 1.25 -34.15
N ILE A 29 -23.86 0.06 -33.80
CA ILE A 29 -23.02 -0.74 -34.70
C ILE A 29 -23.83 -1.19 -35.92
N THR A 30 -25.07 -1.68 -35.72
CA THR A 30 -25.94 -2.11 -36.81
C THR A 30 -26.37 -0.97 -37.72
N GLU A 31 -26.68 0.21 -37.18
CA GLU A 31 -27.02 1.41 -37.96
C GLU A 31 -25.84 1.93 -38.79
N ARG A 32 -24.63 1.89 -38.22
CA ARG A 32 -23.39 2.37 -38.85
C ARG A 32 -22.90 1.45 -39.96
N PHE A 33 -22.93 0.15 -39.75
CA PHE A 33 -22.42 -0.85 -40.70
C PHE A 33 -23.51 -1.48 -41.56
N LYS A 34 -24.76 -0.98 -41.48
CA LYS A 34 -25.92 -1.48 -42.24
C LYS A 34 -26.13 -2.99 -42.08
N LEU A 35 -25.97 -3.48 -40.85
CA LEU A 35 -26.16 -4.87 -40.47
C LEU A 35 -27.51 -5.07 -39.78
N SER A 36 -28.07 -6.28 -39.85
CA SER A 36 -29.27 -6.59 -39.08
C SER A 36 -28.91 -6.93 -37.63
N LYS A 37 -29.79 -6.58 -36.69
CA LYS A 37 -29.63 -6.95 -35.26
C LYS A 37 -29.49 -8.46 -35.06
N SER A 38 -30.24 -9.26 -35.82
CA SER A 38 -30.20 -10.72 -35.76
C SER A 38 -28.91 -11.31 -36.33
N ALA A 39 -28.24 -10.64 -37.27
CA ALA A 39 -26.91 -11.03 -37.73
C ALA A 39 -25.83 -10.68 -36.69
N MET A 40 -25.92 -9.49 -36.09
CA MET A 40 -25.00 -9.05 -35.03
C MET A 40 -25.08 -9.97 -33.80
N SER A 41 -26.29 -10.28 -33.34
CA SER A 41 -26.52 -11.15 -32.18
C SER A 41 -25.88 -12.54 -32.40
N ARG A 42 -26.10 -13.15 -33.56
CA ARG A 42 -25.52 -14.46 -33.90
C ARG A 42 -24.00 -14.42 -34.06
N HIS A 43 -23.45 -13.32 -34.55
CA HIS A 43 -22.00 -13.12 -34.66
C HIS A 43 -21.36 -13.06 -33.26
N VAL A 44 -21.93 -12.27 -32.37
CA VAL A 44 -21.41 -12.12 -31.00
C VAL A 44 -21.45 -13.45 -30.25
N THR A 45 -22.57 -14.17 -30.30
CA THR A 45 -22.71 -15.42 -29.55
C THR A 45 -22.00 -16.62 -30.18
N GLY A 46 -21.88 -16.64 -31.52
CA GLY A 46 -21.41 -17.83 -32.23
C GLY A 46 -20.02 -17.72 -32.86
N CYS A 47 -19.46 -16.51 -33.02
CA CYS A 47 -18.21 -16.33 -33.76
C CYS A 47 -17.12 -15.59 -32.97
N VAL A 48 -17.50 -14.69 -32.04
CA VAL A 48 -16.52 -13.83 -31.34
C VAL A 48 -16.68 -13.83 -29.82
N ALA A 49 -17.50 -14.70 -29.24
CA ALA A 49 -17.73 -14.75 -27.79
C ALA A 49 -16.40 -14.88 -27.02
N ASP A 50 -15.62 -15.93 -27.32
CA ASP A 50 -14.34 -16.20 -26.66
C ASP A 50 -13.33 -15.04 -26.87
N PHE A 51 -13.33 -14.43 -28.06
CA PHE A 51 -12.45 -13.30 -28.38
C PHE A 51 -12.84 -12.03 -27.62
N LEU A 52 -14.14 -11.77 -27.47
CA LEU A 52 -14.64 -10.63 -26.70
C LEU A 52 -14.37 -10.82 -25.21
N ASP A 53 -14.51 -12.04 -24.70
CA ASP A 53 -14.22 -12.34 -23.30
C ASP A 53 -12.72 -12.16 -23.00
N ALA A 54 -11.83 -12.72 -23.82
CA ALA A 54 -10.38 -12.49 -23.71
C ALA A 54 -9.99 -11.01 -23.87
N GLY A 55 -10.61 -10.30 -24.82
CA GLY A 55 -10.37 -8.88 -25.05
C GLY A 55 -10.84 -8.00 -23.88
N ARG A 56 -11.95 -8.37 -23.24
CA ARG A 56 -12.47 -7.70 -22.04
C ARG A 56 -11.60 -7.95 -20.82
N GLU A 57 -11.10 -9.17 -20.65
CA GLU A 57 -10.16 -9.51 -19.59
C GLU A 57 -8.87 -8.69 -19.73
N ALA A 58 -8.30 -8.63 -20.94
CA ALA A 58 -7.14 -7.78 -21.23
C ALA A 58 -7.42 -6.28 -21.01
N ALA A 59 -8.63 -5.80 -21.34
CA ALA A 59 -9.04 -4.42 -21.08
C ALA A 59 -9.22 -4.15 -19.58
N ALA A 60 -9.78 -5.08 -18.81
CA ALA A 60 -9.92 -4.96 -17.36
C ALA A 60 -8.55 -4.90 -16.66
N ILE A 61 -7.57 -5.68 -17.13
CA ILE A 61 -6.18 -5.60 -16.67
C ILE A 61 -5.58 -4.21 -16.98
N LYS A 62 -5.85 -3.66 -18.19
CA LYS A 62 -5.44 -2.30 -18.56
C LYS A 62 -6.13 -1.20 -17.76
N GLN A 63 -7.36 -1.40 -17.31
CA GLN A 63 -8.11 -0.43 -16.51
C GLN A 63 -7.79 -0.53 -15.01
N ALA A 64 -7.24 -1.67 -14.58
CA ALA A 64 -6.56 -1.86 -13.30
C ALA A 64 -5.11 -1.33 -13.29
N VAL A 65 -4.69 -0.60 -14.34
CA VAL A 65 -3.41 0.11 -14.34
C VAL A 65 -3.54 1.28 -13.39
N ILE A 66 -3.05 1.09 -12.17
CA ILE A 66 -2.61 2.18 -11.32
C ILE A 66 -1.70 3.05 -12.19
N THR A 67 -2.13 4.26 -12.50
CA THR A 67 -1.32 5.16 -13.33
C THR A 67 -0.06 5.55 -12.57
N GLU A 68 1.01 5.86 -13.28
CA GLU A 68 2.26 6.34 -12.66
C GLU A 68 2.02 7.58 -11.78
N GLU A 69 1.06 8.42 -12.18
CA GLU A 69 0.59 9.57 -11.40
C GLU A 69 -0.05 9.14 -10.08
N SER A 70 -0.97 8.16 -10.10
CA SER A 70 -1.58 7.62 -8.87
C SER A 70 -0.57 6.98 -7.92
N VAL A 71 0.44 6.29 -8.46
CA VAL A 71 1.57 5.76 -7.67
C VAL A 71 2.37 6.90 -7.03
N THR A 72 2.66 7.95 -7.79
CA THR A 72 3.44 9.09 -7.33
C THR A 72 2.72 9.87 -6.23
N GLU A 73 1.41 10.07 -6.36
CA GLU A 73 0.60 10.69 -5.31
C GLU A 73 0.56 9.86 -4.02
N MET A 74 0.40 8.54 -4.13
CA MET A 74 0.46 7.64 -2.98
C MET A 74 1.83 7.70 -2.31
N TRP A 75 2.91 7.74 -3.10
CA TRP A 75 4.27 7.87 -2.59
C TRP A 75 4.45 9.15 -1.76
N GLN A 76 4.00 10.29 -2.27
CA GLN A 76 4.10 11.57 -1.55
C GLN A 76 3.33 11.56 -0.24
N LYS A 77 2.13 10.95 -0.22
CA LYS A 77 1.31 10.83 0.99
C LYS A 77 1.98 9.96 2.04
N ILE A 78 2.52 8.81 1.64
CA ILE A 78 3.24 7.89 2.55
C ILE A 78 4.50 8.56 3.08
N LYS A 79 5.30 9.18 2.21
CA LYS A 79 6.51 9.90 2.63
C LYS A 79 6.20 10.95 3.69
N ARG A 80 5.17 11.78 3.47
CA ARG A 80 4.76 12.80 4.44
C ARG A 80 4.37 12.20 5.80
N LEU A 81 3.69 11.05 5.80
CA LEU A 81 3.31 10.37 7.03
C LEU A 81 4.55 9.84 7.77
N VAL A 82 5.50 9.25 7.04
CA VAL A 82 6.77 8.79 7.59
C VAL A 82 7.61 9.95 8.13
N ASP A 83 7.73 11.06 7.40
CA ASP A 83 8.49 12.25 7.82
C ASP A 83 7.92 12.84 9.12
N VAL A 84 6.58 12.91 9.24
CA VAL A 84 5.92 13.38 10.47
C VAL A 84 6.17 12.41 11.63
N ALA A 85 6.09 11.10 11.39
CA ALA A 85 6.35 10.09 12.40
C ALA A 85 7.83 10.12 12.85
N ASP A 86 8.77 10.25 11.93
CA ASP A 86 10.21 10.37 12.20
C ASP A 86 10.51 11.58 13.07
N ALA A 87 10.04 12.77 12.68
CA ALA A 87 10.21 13.98 13.45
C ALA A 87 9.57 13.89 14.85
N TRP A 88 8.42 13.23 14.95
CA TRP A 88 7.69 13.08 16.21
C TRP A 88 8.30 12.02 17.14
N LEU A 89 8.92 10.97 16.60
CA LEU A 89 9.55 9.90 17.38
C LEU A 89 11.01 10.21 17.73
N THR A 90 11.67 11.10 16.98
CA THR A 90 13.05 11.52 17.26
C THR A 90 13.17 12.13 18.66
N ASP A 91 14.17 11.66 19.41
CA ASP A 91 14.46 12.16 20.74
C ASP A 91 14.97 13.62 20.64
N PRO A 92 14.33 14.59 21.32
CA PRO A 92 14.75 15.98 21.29
C PRO A 92 16.17 16.21 21.82
N ASN A 93 16.68 15.33 22.68
CA ASN A 93 18.00 15.42 23.30
C ASN A 93 19.06 14.59 22.55
N ASP A 94 18.65 13.63 21.71
CA ASP A 94 19.53 12.80 20.90
C ASP A 94 18.90 12.48 19.52
N PRO A 95 19.21 13.26 18.47
CA PRO A 95 18.65 13.05 17.13
C PRO A 95 18.97 11.70 16.48
N THR A 96 19.87 10.90 17.07
CA THR A 96 20.22 9.58 16.54
C THR A 96 19.31 8.46 17.05
N ARG A 97 18.35 8.79 17.94
CA ARG A 97 17.50 7.82 18.62
C ARG A 97 16.03 8.21 18.53
N TYR A 98 15.18 7.19 18.59
CA TYR A 98 13.76 7.37 18.81
C TYR A 98 13.43 7.16 20.28
N THR A 99 12.50 7.98 20.79
CA THR A 99 11.87 7.80 22.10
C THR A 99 10.38 7.50 21.93
N LEU A 100 9.88 6.62 22.79
CA LEU A 100 8.44 6.30 22.90
C LEU A 100 7.85 6.90 24.19
N ASP A 101 8.59 7.81 24.83
CA ASP A 101 8.15 8.44 26.07
C ASP A 101 6.88 9.27 25.85
N ALA A 102 6.00 9.23 26.85
CA ALA A 102 4.74 9.96 26.79
C ALA A 102 5.00 11.47 26.75
N ARG A 103 4.50 12.14 25.71
CA ARG A 103 4.58 13.60 25.62
C ARG A 103 3.48 14.25 26.48
N ALA A 104 3.74 15.44 27.00
CA ALA A 104 2.78 16.17 27.84
C ALA A 104 1.45 16.44 27.10
N GLU A 105 1.53 16.70 25.79
CA GLU A 105 0.38 16.89 24.89
C GLU A 105 -0.52 15.64 24.77
N GLN A 106 -0.01 14.45 25.09
CA GLN A 106 -0.76 13.19 25.01
C GLN A 106 -1.43 12.81 26.34
N THR A 107 -1.18 13.59 27.40
CA THR A 107 -1.61 13.24 28.75
C THR A 107 -2.75 14.14 29.19
N SER A 108 -3.97 13.59 29.23
CA SER A 108 -5.10 14.29 29.85
C SER A 108 -4.99 14.25 31.38
N VAL A 109 -5.11 15.40 32.02
CA VAL A 109 -5.07 15.56 33.47
C VAL A 109 -6.42 16.05 33.97
N ILE A 110 -6.86 15.49 35.11
CA ILE A 110 -8.00 16.03 35.86
C ILE A 110 -7.43 16.84 37.01
N TYR A 111 -7.78 18.12 37.09
CA TYR A 111 -7.30 19.04 38.11
C TYR A 111 -8.46 19.71 38.84
N GLN A 112 -8.17 20.22 40.03
CA GLN A 112 -9.11 21.02 40.81
C GLN A 112 -8.75 22.49 40.64
N ASP A 113 -9.71 23.28 40.16
CA ASP A 113 -9.52 24.70 39.96
C ASP A 113 -9.96 25.45 41.22
N ALA A 114 -8.97 25.92 42.00
CA ALA A 114 -9.23 26.69 43.22
C ALA A 114 -9.86 28.08 42.96
N THR A 115 -9.84 28.55 41.70
CA THR A 115 -10.42 29.84 41.31
C THR A 115 -11.86 29.73 40.82
N ASP A 116 -12.33 28.51 40.53
CA ASP A 116 -13.70 28.21 40.09
C ASP A 116 -14.38 27.28 41.09
N LEU A 117 -15.03 27.90 42.08
CA LEU A 117 -15.76 27.20 43.13
C LEU A 117 -17.18 26.83 42.65
N GLY A 118 -17.62 25.62 42.99
CA GLY A 118 -19.02 25.21 42.84
C GLY A 118 -19.92 25.91 43.85
N GLU A 119 -21.25 25.75 43.68
CA GLU A 119 -22.26 26.27 44.61
C GLU A 119 -22.01 25.84 46.07
N ASP A 120 -21.34 24.69 46.24
CA ASP A 120 -21.00 24.10 47.54
C ASP A 120 -19.70 24.64 48.16
N GLY A 121 -19.05 25.63 47.53
CA GLY A 121 -17.76 26.20 47.96
C GLY A 121 -16.55 25.29 47.73
N LYS A 122 -16.71 24.15 47.04
CA LYS A 122 -15.61 23.24 46.70
C LYS A 122 -15.03 23.55 45.32
N PRO A 123 -13.71 23.39 45.12
CA PRO A 123 -13.07 23.53 43.80
C PRO A 123 -13.68 22.57 42.77
N LYS A 124 -14.04 23.07 41.58
CA LYS A 124 -14.56 22.21 40.50
C LYS A 124 -13.43 21.40 39.87
N ALA A 125 -13.73 20.14 39.57
CA ALA A 125 -12.86 19.28 38.78
C ALA A 125 -12.98 19.65 37.29
N LYS A 126 -11.86 19.93 36.65
CA LYS A 126 -11.74 20.24 35.22
C LYS A 126 -10.76 19.28 34.55
N ARG A 127 -10.86 19.18 33.22
CA ARG A 127 -9.99 18.35 32.38
C ARG A 127 -9.23 19.25 31.42
N ALA A 128 -7.92 19.05 31.31
CA ALA A 128 -7.04 19.73 30.37
C ALA A 128 -5.83 18.84 30.05
N ASP A 129 -5.05 19.23 29.06
CA ASP A 129 -3.83 18.55 28.65
C ASP A 129 -2.71 18.92 29.65
N LEU A 130 -1.75 18.03 29.90
CA LEU A 130 -0.66 18.31 30.85
C LEU A 130 0.14 19.54 30.42
N GLN A 131 0.37 19.72 29.11
CA GLN A 131 1.07 20.90 28.57
C GLN A 131 0.34 22.20 28.92
N GLU A 132 -0.98 22.25 28.72
CA GLU A 132 -1.80 23.43 29.04
C GLU A 132 -1.74 23.77 30.54
N LEU A 133 -1.69 22.77 31.42
CA LEU A 133 -1.53 22.99 32.85
C LEU A 133 -0.13 23.49 33.22
N LEU A 134 0.92 23.02 32.55
CA LEU A 134 2.29 23.50 32.74
C LEU A 134 2.43 24.96 32.30
N ASP A 135 1.83 25.31 31.16
CA ASP A 135 1.82 26.69 30.65
C ASP A 135 1.08 27.64 31.62
N ARG A 136 -0.05 27.19 32.18
CA ARG A 136 -0.80 27.93 33.21
C ARG A 136 -0.04 28.03 34.54
N LEU A 137 0.67 26.98 34.92
CA LEU A 137 1.52 26.97 36.13
C LEU A 137 2.66 27.96 36.03
N ALA A 138 3.32 28.02 34.87
CA ALA A 138 4.35 29.01 34.56
C ALA A 138 3.81 30.46 34.65
N ALA A 139 2.50 30.64 34.41
CA ALA A 139 1.84 31.93 34.45
C ALA A 139 1.19 32.30 35.81
N GLY A 140 0.82 31.36 36.69
CA GLY A 140 -0.06 31.74 37.80
C GLY A 140 -0.40 30.72 38.90
N GLY A 141 0.35 29.63 39.08
CA GLY A 141 0.28 28.83 40.32
C GLY A 141 -0.94 27.90 40.46
N THR A 142 -1.08 26.90 39.59
CA THR A 142 -2.12 25.85 39.67
C THR A 142 -1.56 24.54 40.29
N ASN A 143 -2.21 23.94 41.28
CA ASN A 143 -1.77 22.65 41.85
C ASN A 143 -2.39 21.44 41.10
N VAL A 144 -1.54 20.55 40.59
CA VAL A 144 -1.96 19.31 39.91
C VAL A 144 -2.21 18.20 40.94
N ALA A 145 -3.46 17.73 41.05
CA ALA A 145 -3.85 16.75 42.07
C ALA A 145 -3.54 15.29 41.71
N LYS A 146 -3.69 14.90 40.43
CA LYS A 146 -3.45 13.52 39.96
C LYS A 146 -3.30 13.46 38.45
N VAL A 147 -2.18 12.91 37.97
CA VAL A 147 -1.97 12.60 36.55
C VAL A 147 -2.39 11.15 36.31
N LYS A 148 -3.27 10.91 35.34
CA LYS A 148 -3.69 9.56 34.93
C LYS A 148 -3.39 9.43 33.44
N LEU A 149 -2.36 8.65 33.10
CA LEU A 149 -1.98 8.39 31.72
C LEU A 149 -2.99 7.40 31.10
N PRO A 150 -3.84 7.80 30.14
CA PRO A 150 -4.50 6.82 29.29
C PRO A 150 -3.42 6.18 28.43
N ARG A 151 -3.24 4.86 28.58
CA ARG A 151 -2.29 4.05 27.81
C ARG A 151 -2.81 3.88 26.37
N VAL A 152 -2.89 4.97 25.61
CA VAL A 152 -3.02 4.89 24.16
C VAL A 152 -1.61 4.91 23.61
N ASP A 153 -1.18 3.77 23.10
CA ASP A 153 0.19 3.51 22.65
C ASP A 153 0.38 4.11 21.25
N TYR A 154 0.16 5.42 21.10
CA TYR A 154 0.32 6.16 19.84
C TYR A 154 1.68 5.91 19.16
N PRO A 155 2.81 5.84 19.89
CA PRO A 155 4.10 5.51 19.27
C PRO A 155 4.09 4.12 18.61
N LYS A 156 3.41 3.15 19.22
CA LYS A 156 3.22 1.81 18.65
C LYS A 156 2.35 1.84 17.39
N VAL A 157 1.25 2.61 17.40
CA VAL A 157 0.39 2.79 16.22
C VAL A 157 1.17 3.44 15.06
N MET A 158 2.03 4.42 15.35
CA MET A 158 2.89 5.06 14.35
C MET A 158 3.95 4.08 13.81
N LEU A 159 4.55 3.26 14.67
CA LEU A 159 5.48 2.20 14.28
C LEU A 159 4.82 1.15 13.38
N ASP A 160 3.62 0.70 13.75
CA ASP A 160 2.86 -0.27 12.95
C ASP A 160 2.48 0.32 11.59
N ALA A 161 2.04 1.59 11.55
CA ALA A 161 1.74 2.31 10.31
C ALA A 161 2.99 2.51 9.42
N ALA A 162 4.15 2.82 10.00
CA ALA A 162 5.42 2.93 9.27
C ALA A 162 5.86 1.58 8.69
N ARG A 163 5.73 0.50 9.47
CA ARG A 163 6.03 -0.87 9.02
C ARG A 163 5.11 -1.32 7.88
N ASP A 164 3.81 -1.04 7.98
CA ASP A 164 2.87 -1.37 6.92
C ASP A 164 3.07 -0.48 5.69
N GLY A 165 3.45 0.78 5.89
CA GLY A 165 3.93 1.68 4.83
C GLY A 165 5.12 1.09 4.08
N ALA A 166 6.14 0.56 4.78
CA ALA A 166 7.32 -0.05 4.17
C ALA A 166 6.98 -1.24 3.25
N LYS A 167 6.02 -2.10 3.64
CA LYS A 167 5.52 -3.20 2.79
C LYS A 167 4.87 -2.69 1.51
N PHE A 168 4.14 -1.58 1.60
CA PHE A 168 3.56 -0.90 0.44
C PHE A 168 4.63 -0.32 -0.48
N LEU A 169 5.69 0.28 0.07
CA LEU A 169 6.82 0.78 -0.72
C LEU A 169 7.56 -0.35 -1.43
N GLU A 170 7.72 -1.51 -0.78
CA GLU A 170 8.29 -2.71 -1.40
C GLU A 170 7.43 -3.21 -2.58
N LEU A 171 6.09 -3.26 -2.42
CA LEU A 171 5.18 -3.64 -3.50
C LEU A 171 5.25 -2.66 -4.68
N LEU A 172 5.31 -1.36 -4.41
CA LEU A 172 5.43 -0.33 -5.44
C LEU A 172 6.78 -0.40 -6.16
N ALA A 173 7.88 -0.62 -5.44
CA ALA A 173 9.20 -0.82 -6.03
C ALA A 173 9.22 -2.06 -6.94
N LYS A 174 8.55 -3.16 -6.53
CA LYS A 174 8.40 -4.36 -7.37
C LYS A 174 7.59 -4.06 -8.63
N LEU A 175 6.52 -3.28 -8.51
CA LEU A 175 5.68 -2.88 -9.63
C LEU A 175 6.43 -2.01 -10.65
N ARG A 176 7.31 -1.11 -10.19
CA ARG A 176 8.16 -0.25 -11.04
C ARG A 176 9.38 -0.98 -11.62
N GLY A 177 9.65 -2.23 -11.24
CA GLY A 177 10.88 -2.94 -11.61
C GLY A 177 12.15 -2.37 -10.95
N GLU A 178 11.99 -1.47 -9.98
CA GLU A 178 13.09 -0.83 -9.23
C GLU A 178 13.53 -1.67 -8.02
N PHE A 179 12.76 -2.70 -7.67
CA PHE A 179 13.11 -3.62 -6.60
C PHE A 179 14.17 -4.62 -7.06
N THR A 180 15.44 -4.29 -6.82
CA THR A 180 16.47 -5.30 -6.68
C THR A 180 16.38 -5.84 -5.25
N ARG A 181 16.01 -7.12 -5.07
CA ARG A 181 16.31 -7.78 -3.79
C ARG A 181 17.80 -7.50 -3.51
N PRO A 182 18.20 -7.03 -2.31
CA PRO A 182 19.55 -7.35 -1.90
C PRO A 182 19.63 -8.86 -2.01
N LYS A 183 20.55 -9.37 -2.85
CA LYS A 183 20.84 -10.80 -2.87
C LYS A 183 21.36 -11.13 -1.48
N GLU A 184 20.46 -11.40 -0.54
CA GLU A 184 20.73 -12.02 0.74
C GLU A 184 21.18 -13.46 0.45
N ASN A 185 22.37 -13.58 -0.09
CA ASN A 185 23.26 -14.63 0.35
C ASN A 185 23.82 -14.14 1.69
N LEU A 186 23.05 -14.31 2.76
CA LEU A 186 23.47 -14.05 4.15
C LEU A 186 24.65 -14.94 4.59
N ILE A 187 25.07 -15.86 3.73
CA ILE A 187 26.28 -16.65 3.86
C ILE A 187 27.12 -16.32 2.61
N PRO A 188 28.31 -15.69 2.76
CA PRO A 188 29.27 -15.53 1.67
C PRO A 188 29.41 -16.83 0.88
N LEU A 189 29.52 -16.77 -0.45
CA LEU A 189 29.63 -17.96 -1.31
C LEU A 189 30.70 -18.94 -0.81
N GLN A 190 31.78 -18.40 -0.27
CA GLN A 190 32.87 -19.18 0.33
C GLN A 190 32.42 -20.01 1.54
N GLU A 191 31.60 -19.45 2.43
CA GLU A 191 31.08 -20.19 3.59
C GLU A 191 30.08 -21.29 3.18
N LYS A 192 29.33 -21.11 2.09
CA LYS A 192 28.47 -22.18 1.53
C LYS A 192 29.30 -23.32 0.93
N ILE A 193 30.41 -22.98 0.27
CA ILE A 193 31.36 -23.96 -0.26
C ILE A 193 32.00 -24.73 0.90
N ASP A 194 32.46 -24.02 1.92
CA ASP A 194 33.12 -24.61 3.08
C ASP A 194 32.17 -25.53 3.86
N TRP A 195 30.90 -25.16 3.99
CA TRP A 195 29.85 -26.03 4.56
C TRP A 195 29.63 -27.30 3.74
N LEU A 196 29.52 -27.22 2.41
CA LEU A 196 29.35 -28.39 1.54
C LEU A 196 30.58 -29.32 1.55
N VAL A 197 31.78 -28.73 1.60
CA VAL A 197 33.02 -29.51 1.71
C VAL A 197 33.09 -30.23 3.05
N LYS A 198 32.70 -29.54 4.14
CA LYS A 198 32.81 -30.07 5.50
C LYS A 198 31.71 -31.08 5.86
N GLU A 199 30.46 -30.76 5.59
CA GLU A 199 29.30 -31.56 6.03
C GLU A 199 28.89 -32.63 5.01
N HIS A 200 29.22 -32.43 3.74
CA HIS A 200 28.80 -33.32 2.65
C HIS A 200 29.96 -33.91 1.85
N GLY A 201 31.21 -33.60 2.22
CA GLY A 201 32.41 -34.20 1.63
C GLY A 201 32.64 -33.84 0.16
N TYR A 202 32.00 -32.77 -0.35
CA TYR A 202 32.25 -32.31 -1.71
C TYR A 202 33.67 -31.79 -1.85
N THR A 203 34.24 -31.89 -3.05
CA THR A 203 35.42 -31.08 -3.41
C THR A 203 34.97 -29.62 -3.60
N GLN A 204 35.86 -28.64 -3.45
CA GLN A 204 35.50 -27.23 -3.68
C GLN A 204 34.84 -27.00 -5.04
N GLN A 205 35.33 -27.68 -6.07
CA GLN A 205 34.79 -27.59 -7.43
C GLN A 205 33.45 -28.32 -7.56
N GLY A 206 33.24 -29.42 -6.84
CA GLY A 206 31.95 -30.11 -6.73
C GLY A 206 30.90 -29.27 -6.00
N ALA A 207 31.27 -28.60 -4.92
CA ALA A 207 30.39 -27.70 -4.18
C ALA A 207 29.95 -26.49 -5.03
N LEU A 208 30.87 -25.92 -5.81
CA LEU A 208 30.55 -24.85 -6.77
C LEU A 208 29.56 -25.29 -7.85
N THR A 209 29.73 -26.50 -8.39
CA THR A 209 28.81 -27.06 -9.38
C THR A 209 27.43 -27.31 -8.75
N GLN A 210 27.39 -27.91 -7.56
CA GLN A 210 26.15 -28.18 -6.84
C GLN A 210 25.37 -26.89 -6.49
N LEU A 211 26.07 -25.84 -6.06
CA LEU A 211 25.46 -24.53 -5.78
C LEU A 211 24.93 -23.84 -7.04
N LYS A 212 25.55 -24.06 -8.19
CA LYS A 212 25.04 -23.56 -9.49
C LYS A 212 23.80 -24.32 -9.93
N GLU A 213 23.76 -25.63 -9.72
CA GLU A 213 22.58 -26.46 -10.00
C GLU A 213 21.40 -26.10 -9.09
N TRP A 214 21.66 -25.75 -7.83
CA TRP A 214 20.63 -25.26 -6.90
C TRP A 214 20.19 -23.81 -7.17
N GLY A 215 20.92 -23.09 -8.05
CA GLY A 215 20.76 -21.65 -8.29
C GLY A 215 20.24 -21.28 -9.68
N GLN A 216 19.62 -22.19 -10.43
CA GLN A 216 18.79 -21.87 -11.60
C GLN A 216 17.32 -21.80 -11.11
N ASP A 217 16.63 -20.66 -11.02
CA ASP A 217 16.76 -19.43 -11.77
C ASP A 217 17.15 -18.22 -10.91
N SER A 218 18.21 -17.56 -11.36
CA SER A 218 18.76 -16.28 -10.91
C SER A 218 17.82 -15.10 -11.07
#